data_AF-A0A3N5KRT5-F1
#
_entry.id   AF-A0A3N5KRT5-F1
#
_cell.length_a   1.000
_cell.length_b   1.000
_cell.length_c   1.000
_cell.angle_alpha   90.00
_cell.angle_beta   90.00
_cell.angle_gamma   90.00
#
_symmetry.space_group_name_H-M   'P 1'
#
loop_
_entity.id
_entity.type
_entity.pdbx_description
1 polymer ?
#
loop_
_entity_poly.entity_id
_entity_poly.type
_entity_poly.pdbx_seq_one_letter_code
_entity_poly.pdbx_strand_id
1 'polypeptide(L)' 'MSPNQPGEQPKDPIPGVRHLIAVGSGKGGVGKTTVSVNLAVALARLGHKTGLLDADVYGPNVPLMMGRRD' A
#
# COMPACT_ATOMS: atom_id res chain seq x y z
N MET A 1 -1.28 24.21 -14.61
CA MET A 1 -0.90 22.81 -14.86
C MET A 1 0.53 22.82 -15.38
N SER A 2 1.47 22.27 -14.62
CA SER A 2 2.86 22.14 -15.10
C SER A 2 2.94 21.09 -16.21
N PRO A 3 3.79 21.27 -17.22
CA PRO A 3 3.93 20.32 -18.31
C PRO A 3 4.53 19.01 -17.79
N ASN A 4 3.87 17.91 -18.12
CA ASN A 4 4.28 16.54 -17.84
C ASN A 4 5.69 16.28 -18.39
N GLN A 5 6.60 15.70 -17.60
CA GLN A 5 7.95 15.36 -18.05
C GLN A 5 7.89 14.27 -19.14
N PRO A 6 8.70 14.34 -20.21
CA PRO A 6 8.68 13.34 -21.27
C PRO A 6 9.23 12.01 -20.75
N GLY A 7 8.36 11.04 -20.51
CA GLY A 7 8.73 9.67 -20.12
C GLY A 7 7.77 9.02 -19.11
N GLU A 8 7.01 9.81 -18.36
CA GLU A 8 6.02 9.26 -17.43
C GLU A 8 4.68 9.09 -18.15
N GLN A 9 4.43 7.87 -18.66
CA GLN A 9 3.08 7.50 -19.04
C GLN A 9 2.16 7.70 -17.82
N PRO A 10 1.07 8.48 -17.94
CA PRO A 10 0.10 8.57 -16.86
C PRO A 10 -0.37 7.15 -16.55
N LYS A 11 -0.09 6.65 -15.34
CA LYS A 11 -0.62 5.36 -14.92
C LYS A 11 -2.13 5.51 -14.85
N ASP A 12 -2.84 4.72 -15.64
CA ASP A 12 -4.29 4.71 -15.57
C ASP A 12 -4.73 4.44 -14.12
N PRO A 13 -5.66 5.25 -13.58
CA PRO A 13 -6.12 5.07 -12.22
C PRO A 13 -6.78 3.70 -12.07
N ILE A 14 -6.55 3.05 -10.93
CA ILE A 14 -7.20 1.77 -10.62
C ILE A 14 -8.71 2.03 -10.48
N PRO A 15 -9.57 1.38 -11.29
CA PRO A 15 -11.01 1.61 -11.25
C PRO A 15 -11.58 1.42 -9.83
N GLY A 16 -12.36 2.39 -9.36
CA GLY A 16 -12.98 2.35 -8.03
C GLY A 16 -12.07 2.74 -6.86
N VAL A 17 -10.78 3.02 -7.09
CA VAL A 17 -9.84 3.47 -6.06
C VAL A 17 -9.68 4.98 -6.11
N ARG A 18 -10.16 5.68 -5.07
CA ARG A 18 -10.04 7.16 -4.98
C ARG A 18 -8.67 7.63 -4.51
N HIS A 19 -7.99 6.84 -3.70
CA HIS A 19 -6.70 7.18 -3.10
C HIS A 19 -5.76 5.97 -3.15
N LEU A 20 -4.55 6.17 -3.66
CA LEU A 20 -3.48 5.18 -3.66
C LEU A 20 -2.34 5.69 -2.77
N ILE A 21 -2.04 4.94 -1.70
CA ILE A 21 -0.99 5.29 -0.74
C ILE A 21 0.15 4.28 -0.90
N ALA A 22 1.31 4.76 -1.35
CA ALA A 22 2.52 3.94 -1.41
C ALA A 22 3.30 4.05 -0.09
N VAL A 23 3.66 2.92 0.50
CA VAL A 23 4.50 2.86 1.71
C VAL A 23 5.80 2.14 1.36
N GLY A 24 6.93 2.85 1.45
CA GLY A 24 8.26 2.33 1.13
C GLY A 24 9.26 2.53 2.26
N SER A 25 10.38 1.82 2.19
CA SER A 25 11.52 1.99 3.12
C SER A 25 12.86 1.82 2.40
N GLY A 26 13.87 2.57 2.83
CA GLY A 26 15.23 2.47 2.27
C GLY A 26 16.06 1.31 2.82
N LYS A 27 15.58 0.61 3.85
CA LYS A 27 16.25 -0.51 4.53
C LYS A 27 15.22 -1.55 5.00
N GLY A 28 15.67 -2.79 5.20
CA GLY A 28 14.89 -3.86 5.83
C GLY A 28 14.72 -3.64 7.33
N GLY A 29 13.66 -4.20 7.93
CA GLY A 29 13.45 -4.20 9.39
C GLY A 29 12.98 -2.88 10.01
N VAL A 30 12.78 -1.80 9.23
CA VAL A 30 12.35 -0.49 9.76
C VAL A 30 10.87 -0.39 10.15
N GLY A 31 10.12 -1.50 10.05
CA GLY A 31 8.69 -1.53 10.39
C GLY A 31 7.74 -1.09 9.27
N LYS A 32 8.18 -1.05 8.00
CA LYS A 32 7.34 -0.72 6.84
C LYS A 32 6.00 -1.47 6.87
N THR A 33 6.04 -2.80 6.96
CA THR A 33 4.82 -3.62 6.94
C THR A 33 3.93 -3.38 8.16
N THR A 34 4.53 -3.14 9.33
CA THR A 34 3.78 -2.78 10.55
C THR A 34 2.98 -1.51 10.35
N VAL A 35 3.59 -0.48 9.75
CA VAL A 35 2.91 0.79 9.46
C VAL A 35 1.83 0.58 8.40
N SER A 36 2.13 -0.12 7.31
CA SER A 36 1.16 -0.40 6.24
C SER A 36 -0.10 -1.12 6.74
N VAL A 37 0.07 -2.16 7.56
CA VAL A 37 -1.04 -2.93 8.12
C VAL A 37 -1.90 -2.08 9.06
N ASN A 38 -1.26 -1.38 10.01
CA ASN A 38 -2.01 -0.56 10.97
C ASN A 38 -2.72 0.61 10.31
N LEU A 39 -2.11 1.23 9.29
CA LEU A 39 -2.76 2.27 8.50
C LEU A 39 -4.01 1.74 7.78
N ALA A 40 -3.91 0.57 7.15
CA ALA A 40 -5.05 -0.07 6.49
C ALA A 40 -6.18 -0.40 7.48
N VAL A 41 -5.84 -0.97 8.64
CA VAL A 41 -6.81 -1.27 9.71
C VAL A 41 -7.46 0.00 10.26
N ALA A 42 -6.70 1.07 10.47
CA ALA A 42 -7.22 2.35 10.94
C ALA A 42 -8.21 2.96 9.94
N LEU A 43 -7.86 3.00 8.64
CA LEU A 43 -8.75 3.51 7.59
C LEU A 43 -10.03 2.69 7.47
N ALA A 44 -9.93 1.36 7.57
CA ALA A 44 -11.09 0.48 7.57
C ALA A 44 -11.98 0.73 8.81
N ARG A 45 -11.39 0.90 10.00
CA ARG A 45 -12.12 1.25 11.24
C ARG A 45 -12.80 2.61 11.18
N LEU A 46 -12.26 3.55 10.41
CA LEU A 46 -12.89 4.84 10.14
C LEU A 46 -14.02 4.76 9.10
N GLY A 47 -14.35 3.58 8.58
CA GLY A 47 -15.46 3.35 7.65
C GLY A 47 -15.07 3.51 6.17
N HIS A 48 -13.79 3.60 5.85
CA HIS A 48 -13.35 3.64 4.45
C HIS A 48 -13.29 2.23 3.84
N LYS A 49 -13.65 2.12 2.55
CA LYS A 49 -13.35 0.93 1.76
C LYS A 49 -11.84 0.88 1.53
N THR A 50 -11.15 -0.02 2.21
CA THR A 50 -9.69 -0.10 2.22
C THR A 50 -9.22 -1.45 1.73
N GLY A 51 -8.25 -1.43 0.81
CA GLY A 51 -7.48 -2.59 0.39
C GLY A 51 -6.02 -2.43 0.83
N LEU A 52 -5.34 -3.55 1.07
CA LEU A 52 -3.90 -3.61 1.35
C LEU A 52 -3.27 -4.59 0.36
N LEU A 53 -2.28 -4.12 -0.38
CA LEU A 53 -1.49 -4.92 -1.31
C LEU A 53 -0.05 -4.99 -0.79
N ASP A 54 0.46 -6.19 -0.58
CA ASP A 54 1.87 -6.40 -0.28
C ASP A 54 2.66 -6.55 -1.60
N ALA A 55 3.60 -5.63 -1.83
CA ALA A 55 4.51 -5.68 -2.97
C ALA A 55 5.95 -6.02 -2.53
N ASP A 56 6.12 -6.45 -1.28
CA ASP A 56 7.42 -6.88 -0.77
C ASP A 56 7.74 -8.30 -1.26
N VAL A 57 8.87 -8.45 -1.95
CA VAL A 57 9.36 -9.72 -2.50
C VAL A 57 9.99 -10.62 -1.44
N TYR A 58 10.36 -10.09 -0.27
CA TYR A 58 11.18 -10.82 0.72
C TYR A 58 10.38 -11.62 1.77
N GLY A 59 9.05 -11.69 1.66
CA GLY A 59 8.24 -12.66 2.42
C GLY A 59 6.83 -12.18 2.80
N PRO A 60 5.88 -13.11 3.06
CA PRO A 60 4.46 -12.81 3.29
C PRO A 60 4.21 -12.23 4.70
N ASN A 61 4.73 -11.02 4.94
CA ASN A 61 4.59 -10.36 6.23
C ASN A 61 3.15 -9.87 6.47
N VAL A 62 2.44 -9.44 5.42
CA VAL A 62 1.06 -8.96 5.54
C VAL A 62 0.07 -10.07 5.94
N PRO A 63 -0.02 -11.23 5.24
CA PRO A 63 -0.94 -12.30 5.63
C PRO A 63 -0.73 -12.75 7.08
N LEU A 64 0.53 -12.90 7.49
CA LEU A 64 0.90 -13.27 8.86
C LEU A 64 0.37 -12.26 9.89
N MET A 65 0.60 -10.96 9.68
CA MET A 65 0.13 -9.91 10.58
C MET A 65 -1.41 -9.77 10.60
N MET A 66 -2.07 -10.16 9.51
CA MET A 66 -3.54 -10.17 9.40
C MET A 66 -4.17 -11.48 9.91
N GLY A 67 -3.37 -12.40 10.48
CA GLY A 67 -3.84 -13.67 11.01
C GLY A 67 -4.31 -14.68 9.96
N ARG A 68 -3.89 -14.50 8.70
CA ARG A 68 -4.18 -15.42 7.58
C ARG A 68 -3.02 -16.40 7.39
N ARG A 69 -3.34 -17.68 7.18
CA ARG A 69 -2.38 -18.80 7.16
C ARG A 69 -2.52 -19.67 5.90
N ASP A 70 -3.15 -19.10 4.89
CA ASP A 70 -3.50 -19.67 3.60
C ASP A 70 -2.58 -19.12 2.49
#